data_AF-A0A7T4UJ97-F1
#
_entry.id   AF-A0A7T4UJ97-F1
#
_cell.length_a   1.000
_cell.length_b   1.000
_cell.length_c   1.000
_cell.angle_alpha   90.00
_cell.angle_beta   90.00
_cell.angle_gamma   90.00
#
_symmetry.space_group_name_H-M   'P 1'
#
loop_
_entity.id
_entity.type
_entity.pdbx_description
1 polymer ?
#
loop_
_entity_poly.entity_id
_entity_poly.type
_entity_poly.pdbx_seq_one_letter_code
_entity_poly.pdbx_strand_id
1 'polypeptide(L)'
;MMNIDRKIITKNILKLIDSNGINDTDFANLIDKSTRTLARIRKEKALFNIEDINIASSFFNKTLIEFNSPEIAIEGNSRNILKQIHKDNVAYYSLLEKRPSITYAITFYLLKNEQFCSAGMIVEKIKIFFESFGWYYSSSYISSAMVRNSEYVSVSGTEIIDGNKVNVYKAKI
;
A
#
# COMPACT_ATOMS: atom_id res chain seq x y z
N MET A 1 27.95 -3.28 20.43
CA MET A 1 27.60 -3.52 19.01
C MET A 1 26.10 -3.75 18.94
N MET A 2 25.39 -2.98 18.10
CA MET A 2 23.97 -3.23 17.87
C MET A 2 23.84 -4.51 17.03
N ASN A 3 23.05 -5.48 17.48
CA ASN A 3 22.82 -6.71 16.72
C ASN A 3 21.86 -6.38 15.56
N ILE A 4 22.38 -6.45 14.32
CA ILE A 4 21.60 -6.17 13.11
C ILE A 4 20.84 -7.44 12.73
N ASP A 5 19.52 -7.38 12.73
CA ASP A 5 18.63 -8.47 12.31
C ASP A 5 17.99 -8.13 10.95
N ARG A 6 18.46 -8.82 9.91
CA ARG A 6 17.93 -8.68 8.55
C ARG A 6 16.46 -9.09 8.41
N LYS A 7 15.93 -9.93 9.30
CA LYS A 7 14.51 -10.29 9.29
C LYS A 7 13.67 -9.12 9.76
N ILE A 8 14.07 -8.44 10.83
CA ILE A 8 13.40 -7.23 11.33
C ILE A 8 13.44 -6.13 10.25
N ILE A 9 14.62 -5.88 9.69
CA ILE A 9 14.79 -4.91 8.60
C ILE A 9 13.88 -5.25 7.41
N THR A 10 13.86 -6.51 6.99
CA THR A 10 13.01 -6.94 5.87
C THR A 10 11.53 -6.69 6.16
N LYS A 11 11.06 -7.10 7.35
CA LYS A 11 9.67 -6.86 7.77
C LYS A 11 9.33 -5.37 7.78
N ASN A 12 10.23 -4.52 8.25
CA ASN A 12 10.01 -3.08 8.33
C ASN A 12 10.02 -2.39 6.95
N ILE A 13 10.91 -2.79 6.05
CA ILE A 13 10.88 -2.32 4.66
C ILE A 13 9.56 -2.71 3.99
N LEU A 14 9.09 -3.95 4.16
CA LEU A 14 7.80 -4.39 3.60
C LEU A 14 6.62 -3.57 4.16
N LYS A 15 6.61 -3.30 5.47
CA LYS A 15 5.60 -2.41 6.08
C LYS A 15 5.63 -1.01 5.49
N LEU A 16 6.81 -0.47 5.21
CA LEU A 16 6.95 0.85 4.58
C LEU A 16 6.45 0.85 3.12
N ILE A 17 6.71 -0.21 2.36
CA ILE A 17 6.15 -0.37 1.00
C ILE A 17 4.63 -0.30 1.05
N ASP A 18 4.01 -1.07 1.95
CA ASP A 18 2.55 -1.18 2.06
C ASP A 18 1.92 0.13 2.55
N SER A 19 2.48 0.70 3.62
CA SER A 19 1.99 1.94 4.22
C SER A 19 2.18 3.17 3.35
N ASN A 20 3.09 3.12 2.37
CA ASN A 20 3.24 4.16 1.37
C ASN A 20 2.50 3.83 0.08
N GLY A 21 1.85 2.67 -0.07
CA GLY A 21 1.10 2.30 -1.26
C GLY A 21 1.97 2.08 -2.50
N ILE A 22 3.18 1.57 -2.32
CA ILE A 22 4.10 1.27 -3.42
C ILE A 22 3.78 -0.13 -3.93
N ASN A 23 3.64 -0.28 -5.25
CA ASN A 23 3.39 -1.61 -5.82
C ASN A 23 4.67 -2.44 -5.79
N ASP A 24 4.52 -3.75 -5.60
CA ASP A 24 5.64 -4.69 -5.60
C ASP A 24 6.48 -4.58 -6.89
N THR A 25 5.86 -4.39 -8.05
CA THR A 25 6.60 -4.20 -9.31
C THR A 25 7.44 -2.92 -9.31
N ASP A 26 6.89 -1.82 -8.81
CA ASP A 26 7.60 -0.55 -8.76
C ASP A 26 8.78 -0.62 -7.80
N PHE A 27 8.58 -1.21 -6.62
CA PHE A 27 9.67 -1.37 -5.65
C PHE A 27 10.73 -2.37 -6.11
N ALA A 28 10.33 -3.47 -6.76
CA ALA A 28 11.29 -4.43 -7.31
C ALA A 28 12.20 -3.78 -8.37
N ASN A 29 11.63 -2.94 -9.24
CA ASN A 29 12.40 -2.16 -10.22
C ASN A 29 13.33 -1.15 -9.53
N LEU A 30 12.88 -0.51 -8.45
CA LEU A 30 13.68 0.44 -7.67
C LEU A 30 14.97 -0.20 -7.13
N ILE A 31 14.90 -1.45 -6.66
CA ILE A 31 16.05 -2.19 -6.12
C ILE A 31 16.75 -3.08 -7.17
N ASP A 32 16.44 -2.90 -8.45
CA ASP A 32 16.95 -3.70 -9.58
C ASP A 32 16.81 -5.23 -9.35
N LYS A 33 15.60 -5.65 -8.98
CA LYS A 33 15.23 -7.06 -8.80
C LYS A 33 13.99 -7.41 -9.61
N SER A 34 13.87 -8.71 -9.91
CA SER A 34 12.63 -9.25 -10.47
C SER A 34 11.49 -9.19 -9.46
N THR A 35 10.25 -9.05 -9.96
CA THR A 35 9.03 -9.18 -9.15
C THR A 35 8.94 -10.53 -8.44
N ARG A 36 9.49 -11.59 -9.06
CA ARG A 36 9.60 -12.93 -8.45
C ARG A 36 10.48 -12.92 -7.21
N THR A 37 11.56 -12.15 -7.20
CA THR A 37 12.43 -12.00 -6.03
C THR A 37 11.66 -11.32 -4.89
N LEU A 38 10.97 -10.22 -5.17
CA LEU A 38 10.16 -9.54 -4.15
C LEU A 38 9.03 -10.45 -3.63
N ALA A 39 8.39 -11.23 -4.50
CA ALA A 39 7.39 -12.23 -4.09
C ALA A 39 7.96 -13.32 -3.18
N ARG A 40 9.24 -13.70 -3.33
CA ARG A 40 9.92 -14.62 -2.40
C ARG A 40 10.18 -13.96 -1.06
N ILE A 41 10.56 -12.69 -1.05
CA ILE A 41 10.79 -11.91 0.18
C ILE A 41 9.48 -11.76 0.96
N ARG A 42 8.39 -11.40 0.29
CA ARG A 42 7.02 -11.35 0.85
C ARG A 42 6.58 -12.67 1.49
N LYS A 43 7.04 -13.81 0.95
CA LYS A 43 6.76 -15.16 1.45
C LYS A 43 7.78 -15.65 2.48
N GLU A 44 8.65 -14.77 2.97
CA GLU A 44 9.72 -15.09 3.93
C GLU A 44 10.71 -16.15 3.43
N LYS A 45 10.79 -16.36 2.11
CA LYS A 45 11.71 -17.32 1.45
C LYS A 45 13.03 -16.67 1.02
N ALA A 46 13.19 -15.38 1.26
CA ALA A 46 14.37 -14.57 0.98
C ALA A 46 14.35 -13.31 1.87
N LEU A 47 15.49 -12.66 2.02
CA LEU A 47 15.63 -11.40 2.75
C LEU A 47 16.31 -10.37 1.84
N PHE A 48 16.06 -9.09 2.08
CA PHE A 48 16.80 -8.01 1.41
C PHE A 48 18.30 -8.12 1.72
N ASN A 49 19.12 -7.95 0.68
CA ASN A 49 20.59 -7.85 0.83
C ASN A 49 20.97 -6.40 1.23
N ILE A 50 22.27 -6.15 1.41
CA ILE A 50 22.76 -4.83 1.86
C ILE A 50 22.48 -3.74 0.82
N GLU A 51 22.62 -4.03 -0.47
CA GLU A 51 22.35 -3.09 -1.56
C GLU A 51 20.86 -2.70 -1.58
N ASP A 52 19.97 -3.70 -1.49
CA ASP A 52 18.52 -3.48 -1.42
C ASP A 52 18.16 -2.59 -0.21
N ILE A 53 18.80 -2.82 0.95
CA ILE A 53 18.57 -2.07 2.18
C ILE A 53 19.08 -0.62 2.03
N ASN A 54 20.21 -0.40 1.37
CA ASN A 54 20.75 0.95 1.15
C ASN A 54 19.85 1.77 0.21
N ILE A 55 19.31 1.15 -0.83
CA ILE A 55 18.33 1.78 -1.72
C ILE A 55 17.04 2.09 -0.94
N ALA A 56 16.52 1.13 -0.17
CA ALA A 56 15.35 1.34 0.67
C ALA A 56 15.55 2.46 1.70
N SER A 57 16.73 2.52 2.33
CA SER A 57 17.13 3.56 3.30
C SER A 57 17.05 4.94 2.66
N SER A 58 17.64 5.07 1.47
CA SER A 58 17.63 6.32 0.69
C SER A 58 16.21 6.71 0.27
N PHE A 59 15.43 5.74 -0.19
CA PHE A 59 14.07 5.98 -0.66
C PHE A 59 13.09 6.33 0.48
N PHE A 60 13.14 5.63 1.61
CA PHE A 60 12.24 5.89 2.74
C PHE A 60 12.77 6.99 3.68
N ASN A 61 13.97 7.52 3.43
CA ASN A 61 14.67 8.44 4.31
C ASN A 61 14.75 7.90 5.75
N LYS A 62 15.22 6.66 5.88
CA LYS A 62 15.32 5.93 7.14
C LYS A 62 16.70 5.31 7.29
N THR A 63 17.28 5.46 8.46
CA THR A 63 18.57 4.87 8.80
C THR A 63 18.47 3.36 9.00
N LEU A 64 19.60 2.67 8.92
CA LEU A 64 19.68 1.24 9.25
C LEU A 64 19.22 0.96 10.69
N ILE A 65 19.46 1.89 11.61
CA ILE A 65 19.05 1.78 13.01
C ILE A 65 17.51 1.79 13.12
N GLU A 66 16.85 2.70 12.40
CA GLU A 66 15.39 2.74 12.34
C GLU A 66 14.79 1.48 11.72
N PHE A 67 15.40 0.95 10.64
CA PHE A 67 14.97 -0.32 10.07
C PHE A 67 15.16 -1.51 11.00
N ASN A 68 16.17 -1.47 11.87
CA ASN A 68 16.45 -2.54 12.83
C ASN A 68 15.59 -2.44 14.11
N SER A 69 14.72 -1.43 14.22
CA SER A 69 13.81 -1.29 15.35
C SER A 69 12.75 -2.41 15.35
N PRO A 70 12.37 -2.98 16.52
CA PRO A 70 11.26 -3.94 16.61
C PRO A 70 9.95 -3.39 16.01
N GLU A 71 9.74 -2.09 16.13
CA GLU A 71 8.61 -1.37 15.56
C GLU A 71 9.12 -0.15 14.78
N ILE A 72 8.82 -0.12 13.48
CA ILE A 72 9.10 1.03 12.65
C ILE A 72 7.96 2.05 12.76
N ALA A 73 8.32 3.30 13.07
CA ALA A 73 7.38 4.39 13.07
C ALA A 73 6.94 4.73 11.64
N ILE A 74 5.62 4.76 11.43
CA ILE A 74 5.00 5.13 10.15
C ILE A 74 4.10 6.32 10.42
N GLU A 75 4.47 7.46 9.85
CA GLU A 75 3.73 8.71 10.02
C GLU A 75 2.40 8.68 9.25
N GLY A 76 1.35 9.22 9.85
CA GLY A 76 0.10 9.46 9.13
C GLY A 76 0.36 10.50 8.05
N ASN A 77 0.31 10.07 6.78
CA ASN A 77 0.72 10.84 5.58
C ASN A 77 2.17 10.62 5.08
N SER A 78 2.82 9.52 5.48
CA SER A 78 4.16 9.12 5.04
C SER A 78 4.40 9.29 3.53
N ARG A 79 3.46 8.88 2.67
CA ARG A 79 3.63 8.98 1.20
C ARG A 79 3.86 10.42 0.74
N ASN A 80 3.08 11.38 1.25
CA ASN A 80 3.24 12.79 0.86
C ASN A 80 4.49 13.41 1.48
N ILE A 81 4.90 12.96 2.66
CA ILE A 81 6.16 13.38 3.28
C ILE A 81 7.34 12.92 2.42
N LEU A 82 7.33 11.67 1.95
CA LEU A 82 8.33 11.18 1.00
C LEU A 82 8.33 11.96 -0.31
N LYS A 83 7.16 12.38 -0.83
CA LYS A 83 7.09 13.24 -2.02
C LYS A 83 7.81 14.56 -1.81
N GLN A 84 7.64 15.18 -0.63
CA GLN A 84 8.31 16.43 -0.31
C GLN A 84 9.82 16.25 -0.14
N ILE A 85 10.25 15.17 0.51
CA ILE A 85 11.67 14.83 0.67
C ILE A 85 12.32 14.61 -0.70
N HIS A 86 11.64 13.90 -1.60
CA HIS A 86 12.20 13.50 -2.90
C HIS A 86 11.80 14.41 -4.05
N LYS A 87 11.27 15.61 -3.80
CA LYS A 87 10.77 16.52 -4.85
C LYS A 87 11.78 16.79 -5.97
N ASP A 88 13.08 16.78 -5.63
CA ASP A 88 14.19 17.04 -6.57
C ASP A 88 14.81 15.74 -7.13
N ASN A 89 14.40 14.56 -6.62
CA ASN A 89 14.79 13.25 -7.11
C ASN A 89 13.70 12.69 -8.03
N VAL A 90 13.84 12.92 -9.33
CA VAL A 90 12.86 12.52 -10.36
C VAL A 90 12.50 11.03 -10.30
N ALA A 91 13.48 10.15 -10.05
CA ALA A 91 13.24 8.71 -10.01
C ALA A 91 12.32 8.32 -8.84
N TYR A 92 12.58 8.85 -7.64
CA TYR A 92 11.80 8.52 -6.45
C TYR A 92 10.45 9.26 -6.42
N TYR A 93 10.46 10.54 -6.81
CA TYR A 93 9.25 11.35 -6.88
C TYR A 93 8.22 10.77 -7.86
N SER A 94 8.65 10.42 -9.08
CA SER A 94 7.75 9.85 -10.08
C SER A 94 7.08 8.56 -9.61
N LEU A 95 7.79 7.71 -8.84
CA LEU A 95 7.22 6.50 -8.24
C LEU A 95 6.13 6.84 -7.20
N LEU A 96 6.32 7.91 -6.42
CA LEU A 96 5.35 8.38 -5.43
C LEU A 96 4.15 9.11 -6.05
N GLU A 97 4.29 9.67 -7.25
CA GLU A 97 3.19 10.27 -8.01
C GLU A 97 2.29 9.23 -8.70
N LYS A 98 2.79 8.03 -8.96
CA LYS A 98 1.95 6.95 -9.51
C LYS A 98 0.74 6.67 -8.61
N ARG A 99 -0.31 6.12 -9.23
CA ARG A 99 -1.46 5.56 -8.51
C ARG A 99 -0.98 4.57 -7.44
N PRO A 100 -1.36 4.75 -6.17
CA PRO A 100 -0.93 3.85 -5.10
C PRO A 100 -1.55 2.46 -5.23
N SER A 101 -1.07 1.51 -4.43
CA SER A 101 -1.73 0.21 -4.28
C SER A 101 -3.17 0.39 -3.80
N ILE A 102 -4.07 -0.49 -4.23
CA ILE A 102 -5.48 -0.39 -3.82
C ILE A 102 -5.67 -0.60 -2.32
N THR A 103 -4.82 -1.42 -1.68
CA THR A 103 -4.84 -1.60 -0.23
C THR A 103 -4.53 -0.29 0.47
N TYR A 104 -3.52 0.47 0.02
CA TYR A 104 -3.26 1.80 0.57
C TYR A 104 -4.45 2.75 0.40
N ALA A 105 -5.04 2.80 -0.80
CA ALA A 105 -6.20 3.64 -1.06
C ALA A 105 -7.40 3.26 -0.17
N ILE A 106 -7.61 1.96 0.09
CA ILE A 106 -8.63 1.49 1.02
C ILE A 106 -8.31 1.98 2.44
N THR A 107 -7.14 1.61 2.97
CA THR A 107 -6.79 1.80 4.38
C THR A 107 -6.69 3.27 4.78
N PHE A 108 -6.13 4.13 3.92
CA PHE A 108 -5.83 5.52 4.27
C PHE A 108 -6.87 6.53 3.79
N TYR A 109 -7.71 6.18 2.82
CA TYR A 109 -8.70 7.08 2.21
C TYR A 109 -10.13 6.53 2.32
N LEU A 110 -10.40 5.33 1.81
CA LEU A 110 -11.77 4.80 1.79
C LEU A 110 -12.33 4.55 3.19
N LEU A 111 -11.52 4.00 4.11
CA LEU A 111 -11.93 3.79 5.51
C LEU A 111 -12.14 5.09 6.31
N LYS A 112 -11.78 6.24 5.74
CA LYS A 112 -12.06 7.56 6.33
C LYS A 112 -13.25 8.24 5.65
N ASN A 113 -13.81 7.64 4.60
CA ASN A 113 -14.95 8.20 3.91
C ASN A 113 -16.23 7.93 4.71
N GLU A 114 -16.93 8.99 5.08
CA GLU A 114 -18.14 8.92 5.93
C GLU A 114 -19.24 8.05 5.33
N GLN A 115 -19.51 8.18 4.03
CA GLN A 115 -20.53 7.38 3.35
C GLN A 115 -20.15 5.89 3.34
N PHE A 116 -18.88 5.57 3.10
CA PHE A 116 -18.38 4.18 3.16
C PHE A 116 -18.50 3.60 4.56
N CYS A 117 -18.24 4.39 5.60
CA CYS A 117 -18.29 3.96 6.99
C CYS A 117 -19.71 3.88 7.56
N SER A 118 -20.66 4.65 7.04
CA SER A 118 -22.04 4.73 7.56
C SER A 118 -23.02 3.84 6.78
N ALA A 119 -23.15 4.05 5.48
CA ALA A 119 -24.10 3.35 4.61
C ALA A 119 -23.46 2.21 3.81
N GLY A 120 -22.14 2.29 3.59
CA GLY A 120 -21.44 1.43 2.65
C GLY A 120 -21.57 1.92 1.20
N MET A 121 -20.83 1.29 0.31
CA MET A 121 -20.76 1.63 -1.10
C MET A 121 -20.67 0.37 -1.98
N ILE A 122 -21.31 0.44 -3.14
CA ILE A 122 -21.06 -0.47 -4.25
C ILE A 122 -19.73 -0.16 -4.92
N VAL A 123 -19.20 -1.12 -5.69
CA VAL A 123 -17.92 -0.99 -6.41
C VAL A 123 -17.85 0.26 -7.29
N GLU A 124 -18.94 0.63 -7.96
CA GLU A 124 -18.98 1.80 -8.83
C GLU A 124 -18.78 3.11 -8.06
N LYS A 125 -19.46 3.28 -6.91
CA LYS A 125 -19.27 4.46 -6.04
C LYS A 125 -17.84 4.52 -5.49
N ILE A 126 -17.27 3.37 -5.12
CA ILE A 126 -15.86 3.29 -4.67
C ILE A 126 -14.91 3.67 -5.79
N LYS A 127 -15.20 3.24 -7.02
CA LYS A 127 -14.40 3.57 -8.21
C LYS A 127 -14.39 5.09 -8.44
N ILE A 128 -15.56 5.72 -8.46
CA ILE A 128 -15.71 7.18 -8.60
C ILE A 128 -14.96 7.91 -7.49
N PHE A 129 -15.06 7.43 -6.25
CA PHE A 129 -14.31 7.99 -5.12
C PHE A 129 -12.80 7.97 -5.37
N PHE A 130 -12.23 6.85 -5.82
CA PHE A 130 -10.79 6.80 -6.14
C PHE A 130 -10.40 7.64 -7.36
N GLU A 131 -11.26 7.68 -8.39
CA GLU A 131 -11.03 8.51 -9.58
C GLU A 131 -10.99 10.01 -9.25
N SER A 132 -11.68 10.46 -8.19
CA SER A 132 -11.59 11.84 -7.70
C SER A 132 -10.17 12.24 -7.24
N PHE A 133 -9.31 11.28 -6.92
CA PHE A 133 -7.89 11.48 -6.62
C PHE A 133 -6.96 11.23 -7.82
N GLY A 134 -7.53 11.01 -9.02
CA GLY A 134 -6.78 10.59 -10.21
C GLY A 134 -6.37 9.11 -10.18
N TRP A 135 -6.97 8.29 -9.31
CA TRP A 135 -6.59 6.89 -9.14
C TRP A 135 -7.56 5.94 -9.84
N TYR A 136 -7.17 5.50 -11.03
CA TYR A 136 -7.99 4.61 -11.86
C TYR A 136 -7.77 3.15 -11.47
N TYR A 137 -8.78 2.51 -10.89
CA TYR A 137 -8.82 1.07 -10.60
C TYR A 137 -9.98 0.43 -11.37
N SER A 138 -9.75 -0.73 -12.00
CA SER A 138 -10.84 -1.49 -12.63
C SER A 138 -11.81 -2.04 -11.57
N SER A 139 -13.11 -2.11 -11.90
CA SER A 139 -14.15 -2.63 -10.99
C SER A 139 -13.86 -4.04 -10.48
N SER A 140 -13.33 -4.93 -11.33
CA SER A 140 -12.92 -6.29 -10.93
C SER A 140 -11.82 -6.26 -9.88
N TYR A 141 -10.79 -5.44 -10.08
CA TYR A 141 -9.70 -5.26 -9.11
C TYR A 141 -10.19 -4.68 -7.78
N ILE A 142 -11.12 -3.73 -7.79
CA ILE A 142 -11.76 -3.18 -6.59
C ILE A 142 -12.51 -4.30 -5.83
N SER A 143 -13.38 -5.03 -6.51
CA SER A 143 -14.11 -6.17 -5.94
C SER A 143 -13.16 -7.18 -5.27
N SER A 144 -12.14 -7.63 -6.00
CA SER A 144 -11.14 -8.56 -5.45
C SER A 144 -10.36 -7.96 -4.28
N ALA A 145 -10.08 -6.65 -4.29
CA ALA A 145 -9.39 -5.98 -3.20
C ALA A 145 -10.25 -5.91 -1.93
N MET A 146 -11.56 -5.70 -2.04
CA MET A 146 -12.45 -5.72 -0.88
C MET A 146 -12.42 -7.08 -0.18
N VAL A 147 -12.42 -8.17 -0.95
CA VAL A 147 -12.32 -9.54 -0.40
C VAL A 147 -10.96 -9.77 0.27
N ARG A 148 -9.86 -9.32 -0.36
CA ARG A 148 -8.51 -9.47 0.21
C ARG A 148 -8.31 -8.66 1.49
N ASN A 149 -8.97 -7.52 1.63
CA ASN A 149 -8.90 -6.64 2.81
C ASN A 149 -10.10 -6.87 3.76
N SER A 150 -10.57 -8.11 3.88
CA SER A 150 -11.74 -8.50 4.71
C SER A 150 -11.51 -8.35 6.22
N GLU A 151 -10.28 -8.06 6.63
CA GLU A 151 -9.95 -7.61 7.98
C GLU A 151 -10.46 -6.19 8.25
N TYR A 152 -10.54 -5.32 7.24
CA TYR A 152 -10.98 -3.93 7.35
C TYR A 152 -12.36 -3.66 6.73
N VAL A 153 -12.80 -4.52 5.82
CA VAL A 153 -14.02 -4.33 5.01
C VAL A 153 -14.94 -5.55 5.18
N SER A 154 -16.24 -5.30 5.25
CA SER A 154 -17.28 -6.34 5.25
C SER A 154 -18.32 -6.06 4.18
N VAL A 155 -19.06 -7.11 3.78
CA VAL A 155 -20.26 -6.95 2.96
C VAL A 155 -21.43 -6.68 3.91
N SER A 156 -22.04 -5.50 3.80
CA SER A 156 -23.18 -5.08 4.64
C SER A 156 -24.53 -5.43 4.03
N GLY A 157 -24.57 -5.76 2.74
CA GLY A 157 -25.79 -6.09 2.02
C GLY A 157 -25.55 -6.17 0.52
N THR A 158 -26.65 -6.15 -0.23
CA THR A 158 -26.63 -6.17 -1.68
C THR A 158 -27.69 -5.25 -2.27
N GLU A 159 -27.38 -4.62 -3.40
CA GLU A 159 -28.30 -3.80 -4.20
C GLU A 159 -28.56 -4.47 -5.56
N ILE A 160 -29.62 -4.07 -6.26
CA ILE A 160 -29.90 -4.51 -7.64
C ILE A 160 -29.60 -3.35 -8.58
N ILE A 161 -28.69 -3.54 -9.53
CA ILE A 161 -28.32 -2.55 -10.56
C ILE A 161 -28.41 -3.24 -11.91
N ASP A 162 -29.21 -2.69 -12.82
CA ASP A 162 -29.46 -3.25 -14.15
C ASP A 162 -29.84 -4.74 -14.12
N GLY A 163 -30.67 -5.12 -13.15
CA GLY A 163 -31.10 -6.51 -12.93
C GLY A 163 -30.08 -7.42 -12.24
N ASN A 164 -28.87 -6.92 -11.95
CA ASN A 164 -27.80 -7.70 -11.33
C ASN A 164 -27.66 -7.38 -9.84
N LYS A 165 -27.50 -8.43 -9.02
CA LYS A 165 -27.20 -8.29 -7.59
C LYS A 165 -25.74 -7.87 -7.39
N VAL A 166 -25.52 -6.73 -6.78
CA VAL A 166 -24.19 -6.18 -6.47
C VAL A 166 -23.98 -6.09 -4.97
N ASN A 167 -22.76 -6.32 -4.50
CA ASN A 167 -22.42 -6.21 -3.08
C ASN A 167 -22.27 -4.75 -2.65
N VAL A 168 -22.77 -4.44 -1.47
CA VAL A 168 -22.48 -3.21 -0.74
C VAL A 168 -21.39 -3.51 0.27
N TYR A 169 -20.27 -2.79 0.17
CA TYR A 169 -19.12 -2.91 1.04
C TYR A 169 -19.12 -1.79 2.08
N LYS A 170 -18.73 -2.09 3.32
CA LYS A 170 -18.69 -1.15 4.43
C LYS A 170 -17.42 -1.37 5.27
N ALA A 171 -16.97 -0.33 5.97
CA ALA A 171 -15.93 -0.49 6.99
C ALA A 171 -16.37 -1.50 8.06
N LYS A 172 -15.45 -2.39 8.44
CA LYS A 172 -15.64 -3.36 9.51
C LYS A 172 -15.30 -2.67 10.83
N ILE A 173 -16.29 -2.58 11.71
CA ILE A 173 -16.17 -2.04 13.08
C ILE A 173 -15.93 -3.20 14.03
#